data_AF-A0A1V9ELC0-F1
#
_entry.id   AF-A0A1V9ELC0-F1
#
_cell.length_a   1.000
_cell.length_b   1.000
_cell.length_c   1.000
_cell.angle_alpha   90.00
_cell.angle_beta   90.00
_cell.angle_gamma   90.00
#
_symmetry.space_group_name_H-M   'P 1'
#
loop_
_entity.id
_entity.type
_entity.pdbx_description
1 polymer ?
#
loop_
_entity_poly.entity_id
_entity_poly.type
_entity_poly.pdbx_seq_one_letter_code
_entity_poly.pdbx_strand_id
1 'polypeptide(L)'
;MQQTKKKNKLSMLFQKMSNKVTKITGSPIAFIVALSVVIIWAVTGPLFGYSDTWQLVINTGTTIITFLMVFIIQQSQNKDTVAIHLKLNELIASHERASNRLVDIEDLTDEELQRIKQFYITISELAEKENEVSSSHSLSEAKNLHKFKQQQKTGK
;
A
#
# COMPACT_ATOMS: atom_id res chain seq x y z
N MET A 1 30.36 13.02 -4.62
CA MET A 1 30.02 11.60 -4.34
C MET A 1 29.11 11.07 -5.44
N GLN A 2 29.66 10.44 -6.48
CA GLN A 2 28.88 9.73 -7.50
C GLN A 2 29.39 8.29 -7.57
N GLN A 3 28.82 7.42 -6.73
CA GLN A 3 28.97 5.98 -6.92
C GLN A 3 27.86 5.53 -7.88
N THR A 4 28.13 5.57 -9.18
CA THR A 4 27.32 4.88 -10.18
C THR A 4 27.42 3.38 -9.91
N LYS A 5 26.45 2.82 -9.18
CA LYS A 5 26.32 1.38 -8.95
C LYS A 5 26.29 0.67 -10.30
N LYS A 6 27.38 -0.03 -10.62
CA LYS A 6 27.49 -0.98 -11.72
C LYS A 6 26.44 -2.06 -11.45
N LYS A 7 25.23 -1.93 -12.00
CA LYS A 7 24.22 -2.98 -11.86
C LYS A 7 24.82 -4.28 -12.40
N ASN A 8 24.90 -5.30 -11.57
CA ASN A 8 25.37 -6.62 -12.00
C ASN A 8 24.51 -7.07 -13.19
N LYS A 9 25.13 -7.58 -14.27
CA LYS A 9 24.43 -8.01 -15.50
C LYS A 9 23.25 -8.94 -15.18
N LEU A 10 23.42 -9.81 -14.18
CA LEU A 10 22.39 -10.71 -13.66
C LEU A 10 21.14 -9.97 -13.13
N SER A 11 21.31 -8.90 -12.34
CA SER A 11 20.20 -8.10 -11.81
C SER A 11 19.42 -7.41 -12.93
N MET A 12 20.12 -6.90 -13.96
CA MET A 12 19.45 -6.30 -15.12
C MET A 12 18.69 -7.31 -15.96
N LEU A 13 19.26 -8.51 -16.15
CA LEU A 13 18.59 -9.61 -16.86
C LEU A 13 17.37 -10.10 -16.10
N PHE A 14 17.51 -10.34 -14.79
CA PHE A 14 16.41 -10.72 -13.92
C PHE A 14 15.30 -9.66 -13.93
N GLN A 15 15.65 -8.37 -13.81
CA GLN A 15 14.69 -7.28 -13.88
C GLN A 15 13.94 -7.21 -15.22
N LYS A 16 14.63 -7.42 -16.35
CA LYS A 16 13.98 -7.46 -17.67
C LYS A 16 13.07 -8.67 -17.82
N MET A 17 13.50 -9.84 -17.35
CA MET A 17 12.69 -11.05 -17.33
C MET A 17 11.45 -10.88 -16.48
N SER A 18 11.59 -10.47 -15.21
CA SER A 18 10.48 -10.32 -14.28
C SER A 18 9.43 -9.35 -14.82
N ASN A 19 9.83 -8.19 -15.35
CA ASN A 19 8.88 -7.25 -15.95
C ASN A 19 8.13 -7.85 -17.15
N LYS A 20 8.82 -8.63 -17.98
CA LYS A 20 8.20 -9.28 -19.15
C LYS A 20 7.23 -10.38 -18.72
N VAL A 21 7.63 -11.22 -17.77
CA VAL A 21 6.78 -12.29 -17.23
C VAL A 21 5.57 -11.72 -16.52
N THR A 22 5.72 -10.75 -15.61
CA THR A 22 4.58 -10.11 -14.93
C THR A 22 3.60 -9.49 -15.92
N LYS A 23 4.09 -8.82 -16.97
CA LYS A 23 3.23 -8.23 -18.01
C LYS A 23 2.46 -9.29 -18.80
N ILE A 24 3.12 -10.40 -19.14
CA ILE A 24 2.48 -11.49 -19.89
C ILE A 24 1.46 -12.20 -18.98
N THR A 25 1.86 -12.65 -17.80
CA THR A 25 1.02 -13.40 -16.86
C THR A 25 -0.16 -12.58 -16.34
N GLY A 26 -0.04 -11.25 -16.25
CA GLY A 26 -1.14 -10.35 -15.90
C GLY A 26 -2.14 -10.07 -17.04
N SER A 27 -1.91 -10.59 -18.25
CA SER A 27 -2.80 -10.34 -19.39
C SER A 27 -3.97 -11.33 -19.46
N PRO A 28 -5.16 -10.93 -19.98
CA PRO A 28 -6.29 -11.84 -20.18
C PRO A 28 -5.95 -13.04 -21.08
N ILE A 29 -5.05 -12.86 -22.04
CA ILE A 29 -4.59 -13.93 -22.94
C ILE A 29 -3.85 -15.01 -22.15
N ALA A 30 -3.01 -14.64 -21.18
CA ALA A 30 -2.30 -15.62 -20.36
C ALA A 30 -3.27 -16.45 -19.50
N PHE A 31 -4.35 -15.85 -19.00
CA PHE A 31 -5.41 -16.58 -18.30
C PHE A 31 -6.08 -17.63 -19.20
N ILE A 32 -6.44 -17.25 -20.43
CA ILE A 32 -7.05 -18.18 -21.41
C ILE A 32 -6.09 -19.33 -21.72
N VAL A 33 -4.80 -19.05 -21.92
CA VAL A 33 -3.77 -20.07 -22.16
C VAL A 33 -3.63 -21.00 -20.96
N ALA A 34 -3.54 -20.46 -19.74
CA ALA A 34 -3.44 -21.26 -18.52
C ALA A 34 -4.67 -22.16 -18.33
N LEU A 35 -5.87 -21.62 -18.56
CA LEU A 35 -7.12 -22.38 -18.50
C LEU A 35 -7.14 -23.49 -19.56
N SER A 36 -6.69 -23.20 -20.78
CA SER A 36 -6.61 -24.20 -21.86
C SER A 36 -5.66 -25.34 -21.49
N VAL A 37 -4.51 -25.04 -20.86
CA VAL A 37 -3.57 -26.05 -20.37
C VAL A 37 -4.23 -26.95 -19.32
N VAL A 38 -4.98 -26.38 -18.37
CA VAL A 38 -5.72 -27.14 -17.35
C VAL A 38 -6.79 -28.03 -17.99
N ILE A 39 -7.52 -27.52 -18.98
CA ILE A 39 -8.54 -28.30 -19.71
C ILE A 39 -7.90 -29.44 -20.49
N ILE A 40 -6.82 -29.19 -21.22
CA ILE A 40 -6.09 -30.22 -21.98
C ILE A 40 -5.59 -31.31 -21.03
N TRP A 41 -4.98 -30.90 -19.90
CA TRP A 41 -4.56 -31.83 -18.87
C TRP A 41 -5.74 -32.69 -18.41
N ALA A 42 -6.87 -32.09 -18.01
CA ALA A 42 -8.06 -32.81 -17.56
C ALA A 42 -8.59 -33.81 -18.61
N VAL A 43 -8.66 -33.41 -19.89
CA VAL A 43 -9.12 -34.26 -21.00
C VAL A 43 -8.15 -35.40 -21.30
N THR A 44 -6.85 -35.22 -21.04
CA THR A 44 -5.88 -36.34 -21.14
C THR A 44 -5.97 -37.32 -19.97
N GLY A 45 -6.60 -36.96 -18.85
CA GLY A 45 -6.74 -37.81 -17.65
C GLY A 45 -7.33 -39.21 -17.92
N PRO A 46 -8.45 -39.34 -18.66
CA PRO A 46 -9.02 -40.64 -19.04
C PRO A 46 -8.06 -41.54 -19.82
N LEU A 47 -7.19 -40.99 -20.67
CA LEU A 47 -6.20 -41.77 -21.43
C LEU A 47 -5.14 -42.41 -20.51
N PHE A 48 -4.83 -41.74 -19.40
CA PHE A 48 -3.86 -42.20 -18.39
C PHE A 48 -4.53 -42.85 -17.16
N GLY A 49 -5.84 -43.11 -17.21
CA GLY A 49 -6.60 -43.69 -16.10
C GLY A 49 -6.52 -42.88 -14.80
N TYR A 50 -6.33 -41.55 -14.90
CA TYR A 50 -6.12 -40.68 -13.74
C TYR A 50 -4.99 -41.14 -12.80
N SER A 51 -3.92 -41.72 -13.36
CA SER A 51 -2.80 -42.28 -12.60
C SER A 51 -2.11 -41.28 -11.67
N ASP A 52 -1.44 -41.80 -10.64
CA ASP A 52 -0.66 -41.01 -9.69
C ASP A 52 0.41 -40.16 -10.39
N THR A 53 1.05 -40.70 -11.45
CA THR A 53 2.04 -39.96 -12.25
C THR A 53 1.40 -38.78 -13.00
N TRP A 54 0.19 -38.95 -13.54
CA TRP A 54 -0.52 -37.89 -14.25
C TRP A 54 -0.93 -36.74 -13.31
N GLN A 55 -1.33 -37.06 -12.07
CA GLN A 55 -1.61 -36.05 -11.03
C GLN A 55 -0.32 -35.39 -10.52
N LEU A 56 0.74 -36.18 -10.32
CA LEU A 56 2.03 -35.70 -9.84
C LEU A 56 2.62 -34.64 -10.78
N VAL A 57 2.54 -34.85 -12.10
CA VAL A 57 3.09 -33.92 -13.09
C VAL A 57 2.51 -32.51 -12.95
N ILE A 58 1.18 -32.37 -12.82
CA ILE A 58 0.59 -31.03 -12.69
C ILE A 58 0.85 -30.42 -11.32
N ASN A 59 0.81 -31.23 -10.26
CA ASN A 59 1.01 -30.76 -8.89
C ASN A 59 2.45 -30.28 -8.69
N THR A 60 3.43 -31.08 -9.12
CA THR A 60 4.86 -30.72 -9.05
C THR A 60 5.16 -29.54 -9.97
N GLY A 61 4.64 -29.54 -11.20
CA GLY A 61 4.87 -28.45 -12.16
C GLY A 61 4.33 -27.11 -11.67
N THR A 62 3.07 -27.09 -11.20
CA THR A 62 2.44 -25.87 -10.69
C THR A 62 3.13 -25.36 -9.43
N THR A 63 3.58 -26.26 -8.55
CA THR A 63 4.33 -25.88 -7.33
C THR A 63 5.64 -25.18 -7.66
N ILE A 64 6.44 -25.73 -8.60
CA ILE A 64 7.69 -25.11 -9.04
C ILE A 64 7.42 -23.74 -9.68
N ILE A 65 6.43 -23.67 -10.57
CA ILE A 65 6.04 -22.40 -11.22
C ILE A 65 5.63 -21.37 -10.18
N THR A 66 4.82 -21.77 -9.20
CA THR A 66 4.34 -20.87 -8.13
C THR A 66 5.49 -20.37 -7.28
N PHE A 67 6.41 -21.25 -6.89
CA PHE A 67 7.61 -20.88 -6.14
C PHE A 67 8.45 -19.85 -6.90
N LEU A 68 8.69 -20.06 -8.20
CA LEU A 68 9.40 -19.09 -9.05
C LEU A 68 8.61 -17.79 -9.22
N MET A 69 7.29 -17.88 -9.35
CA MET A 69 6.39 -16.73 -9.52
C MET A 69 6.45 -15.79 -8.32
N VAL A 70 6.57 -16.32 -7.09
CA VAL A 70 6.71 -15.48 -5.87
C VAL A 70 7.91 -14.54 -6.00
N PHE A 71 9.07 -15.03 -6.42
CA PHE A 71 10.26 -14.17 -6.60
C PHE A 71 10.09 -13.16 -7.73
N ILE A 72 9.44 -13.56 -8.83
CA ILE A 72 9.15 -12.66 -9.96
C ILE A 72 8.21 -11.53 -9.53
N ILE A 73 7.13 -11.88 -8.81
CA ILE A 73 6.15 -10.94 -8.28
C ILE A 73 6.83 -10.01 -7.28
N GLN A 74 7.58 -10.54 -6.30
CA GLN A 74 8.31 -9.74 -5.31
C GLN A 74 9.28 -8.76 -5.96
N GLN A 75 10.00 -9.17 -7.01
CA GLN A 75 10.91 -8.25 -7.72
C GLN A 75 10.17 -7.13 -8.44
N SER A 76 9.02 -7.42 -9.05
CA SER A 76 8.18 -6.43 -9.72
C SER A 76 7.58 -5.47 -8.69
N GLN A 77 6.96 -6.02 -7.64
CA GLN A 77 6.32 -5.27 -6.57
C GLN A 77 7.31 -4.39 -5.82
N ASN A 78 8.49 -4.90 -5.44
CA ASN A 78 9.50 -4.10 -4.74
C ASN A 78 9.91 -2.85 -5.54
N LYS A 79 10.02 -2.97 -6.87
CA LYS A 79 10.33 -1.81 -7.73
C LYS A 79 9.17 -0.80 -7.76
N ASP A 80 7.94 -1.30 -7.88
CA ASP A 80 6.76 -0.45 -7.96
C ASP A 80 6.50 0.27 -6.62
N THR A 81 6.71 -0.41 -5.49
CA THR A 81 6.65 0.17 -4.15
C THR A 81 7.62 1.34 -3.99
N VAL A 82 8.90 1.17 -4.34
CA VAL A 82 9.89 2.26 -4.29
C VAL A 82 9.49 3.44 -5.18
N ALA A 83 8.96 3.16 -6.38
CA ALA A 83 8.50 4.22 -7.27
C ALA A 83 7.28 4.98 -6.71
N ILE A 84 6.40 4.30 -5.97
CA ILE A 84 5.28 4.93 -5.27
C ILE A 84 5.81 5.83 -4.14
N HIS A 85 6.71 5.34 -3.29
CA HIS A 85 7.32 6.13 -2.21
C HIS A 85 7.96 7.42 -2.75
N LEU A 86 8.81 7.31 -3.78
CA LEU A 86 9.46 8.48 -4.38
C LEU A 86 8.46 9.51 -4.92
N LYS A 87 7.37 9.06 -5.57
CA LYS A 87 6.32 9.96 -6.06
C LYS A 87 5.57 10.65 -4.91
N LEU A 88 5.31 9.94 -3.81
CA LEU A 88 4.67 10.50 -2.63
C LEU A 88 5.59 11.49 -1.91
N ASN A 89 6.87 11.17 -1.80
CA ASN A 89 7.88 12.03 -1.20
C ASN A 89 8.01 13.36 -1.96
N GLU A 90 7.99 13.33 -3.30
CA GLU A 90 7.95 14.55 -4.12
C GLU A 90 6.69 15.38 -3.84
N LEU A 91 5.51 14.74 -3.76
CA LEU A 91 4.25 15.45 -3.45
C LEU A 91 4.27 16.09 -2.05
N ILE A 92 4.76 15.38 -1.04
CA ILE A 92 4.90 15.88 0.34
C ILE A 92 5.89 17.04 0.37
N ALA A 93 7.07 16.88 -0.23
CA ALA A 93 8.12 17.90 -0.25
C ALA A 93 7.70 19.17 -1.03
N SER A 94 6.83 19.03 -2.04
CA SER A 94 6.30 20.16 -2.80
C SER A 94 5.24 20.99 -2.06
N HIS A 95 4.71 20.49 -0.94
CA HIS A 95 3.65 21.17 -0.18
C HIS A 95 4.22 21.95 1.01
N GLU A 96 4.19 23.28 0.95
CA GLU A 96 4.77 24.18 1.97
C GLU A 96 4.28 23.94 3.42
N ARG A 97 3.08 23.37 3.58
CA ARG A 97 2.48 23.08 4.90
C ARG A 97 2.63 21.61 5.33
N ALA A 98 3.16 20.75 4.48
CA ALA A 98 3.35 19.35 4.83
C ALA A 98 4.59 19.20 5.70
N SER A 99 4.54 18.28 6.67
CA SER A 99 5.71 18.02 7.50
C SER A 99 6.74 17.24 6.72
N ASN A 100 7.91 17.83 6.46
CA ASN A 100 9.06 17.14 5.88
C ASN A 100 9.49 15.89 6.69
N ARG A 101 9.02 15.72 7.92
CA ARG A 101 9.23 14.52 8.74
C ARG A 101 8.53 13.27 8.20
N LEU A 102 7.60 13.42 7.27
CA LEU A 102 6.91 12.30 6.60
C LEU A 102 7.60 11.86 5.31
N VAL A 103 8.60 12.61 4.84
CA VAL A 103 9.42 12.21 3.69
C VAL A 103 10.31 11.05 4.12
N ASP A 104 10.37 10.01 3.26
CA ASP A 104 11.15 8.78 3.49
C ASP A 104 10.76 8.05 4.80
N ILE A 105 9.48 8.11 5.19
CA ILE A 105 8.97 7.50 6.43
C ILE A 105 9.14 5.97 6.45
N GLU A 106 9.20 5.32 5.28
CA GLU A 106 9.39 3.88 5.13
C GLU A 106 10.78 3.37 5.57
N ASP A 107 11.77 4.26 5.64
CA ASP A 107 13.14 3.92 6.05
C ASP A 107 13.39 4.13 7.56
N LEU A 108 12.39 4.63 8.29
CA LEU A 108 12.48 4.84 9.74
C LEU A 108 12.45 3.53 10.52
N THR A 109 13.13 3.53 11.67
CA THR A 109 13.01 2.43 12.63
C THR A 109 11.60 2.37 13.23
N ASP A 110 11.22 1.20 13.73
CA ASP A 110 9.91 1.01 14.40
C ASP A 110 9.71 2.02 15.54
N GLU A 111 10.75 2.31 16.33
CA GLU A 111 10.70 3.28 17.43
C GLU A 111 10.43 4.71 16.92
N GLU A 112 11.09 5.12 15.84
CA GLU A 112 10.89 6.43 15.22
C GLU A 112 9.49 6.54 14.62
N LEU A 113 9.01 5.49 13.97
CA LEU A 113 7.66 5.42 13.40
C LEU A 113 6.59 5.56 14.51
N GLN A 114 6.76 4.89 15.65
CA GLN A 114 5.84 5.04 16.79
C GLN A 114 5.85 6.46 17.36
N ARG A 115 7.02 7.12 17.43
CA ARG A 115 7.10 8.53 17.89
C ARG A 115 6.35 9.47 16.95
N ILE A 116 6.49 9.31 15.64
CA ILE A 116 5.76 10.11 14.66
C ILE A 116 4.26 9.83 14.76
N LYS A 117 3.86 8.56 14.85
CA LYS A 117 2.46 8.16 15.04
C LYS A 117 1.87 8.83 16.29
N GLN A 118 2.57 8.78 17.41
CA GLN A 118 2.09 9.38 18.66
C GLN A 118 1.92 10.90 18.54
N PHE A 119 2.85 11.58 17.88
CA PHE A 119 2.73 13.02 17.60
C PHE A 119 1.44 13.34 16.82
N TYR A 120 1.14 12.60 15.74
CA TYR A 120 -0.07 12.83 14.94
C TYR A 120 -1.36 12.48 15.69
N ILE A 121 -1.36 11.42 16.51
CA ILE A 121 -2.49 11.10 17.40
C ILE A 121 -2.76 12.27 18.33
N THR A 122 -1.74 12.80 19.00
CA THR A 122 -1.88 13.95 19.89
C THR A 122 -2.40 15.19 19.16
N ILE A 123 -1.91 15.48 17.95
CA ILE A 123 -2.44 16.61 17.15
C ILE A 123 -3.91 16.40 16.78
N SER A 124 -4.30 15.18 16.41
CA SER A 124 -5.70 14.84 16.11
C SER A 124 -6.60 15.02 17.33
N GLU A 125 -6.18 14.54 18.50
CA GLU A 125 -6.92 14.71 19.77
C GLU A 125 -7.07 16.18 20.16
N LEU A 126 -6.02 17.00 19.96
CA LEU A 126 -6.07 18.43 20.21
C LEU A 126 -7.05 19.12 19.26
N ALA A 127 -7.07 18.77 17.98
CA ALA A 127 -8.00 19.32 17.00
C ALA A 127 -9.47 18.93 17.26
N GLU A 128 -9.72 17.71 17.74
CA GLU A 128 -11.06 17.27 18.20
C GLU A 128 -11.51 18.08 19.42
N LYS A 129 -10.63 18.22 20.43
CA LYS A 129 -10.92 19.02 21.63
C LYS A 129 -11.15 20.49 21.29
N GLU A 130 -10.39 21.09 20.38
CA GLU A 130 -10.63 22.47 19.95
C GLU A 130 -11.99 22.64 19.26
N ASN A 131 -12.45 21.67 18.48
CA ASN A 131 -13.80 21.68 17.90
C ASN A 131 -14.91 21.53 18.96
N GLU A 132 -14.72 20.67 19.96
CA GLU A 132 -15.66 20.51 21.08
C GLU A 132 -15.68 21.74 22.02
N VAL A 133 -14.51 22.35 22.27
CA VAL A 133 -14.35 23.53 23.11
C VAL A 133 -14.91 24.77 22.40
N SER A 134 -14.69 24.92 21.10
CA SER A 134 -15.27 26.01 20.28
C SER A 134 -16.80 25.98 20.25
N SER A 135 -17.41 24.79 20.24
CA SER A 135 -18.87 24.63 20.37
C SER A 135 -19.39 24.87 21.80
N SER A 136 -18.61 24.55 22.83
CA SER A 136 -18.98 24.81 24.24
C SER A 136 -18.88 26.28 24.67
N HIS A 137 -17.87 27.02 24.18
CA HIS A 137 -17.74 28.45 24.48
C HIS A 137 -18.81 29.29 23.78
N SER A 138 -19.14 29.00 22.52
CA SER A 138 -20.22 29.70 21.79
C SER A 138 -21.61 29.50 22.42
N LEU A 139 -21.93 28.29 22.91
CA LEU A 139 -23.19 28.04 23.64
C LEU A 139 -23.24 28.70 25.03
N SER A 140 -22.12 28.70 25.75
CA SER A 140 -22.01 29.31 27.08
C SER A 140 -22.04 30.84 27.01
N GLU A 141 -21.36 31.42 26.03
CA GLU A 141 -21.40 32.86 25.74
C GLU A 141 -22.79 33.30 25.26
N ALA A 142 -23.45 32.52 24.39
CA ALA A 142 -24.82 32.81 23.96
C ALA A 142 -25.80 32.79 25.14
N LYS A 143 -25.68 31.82 26.06
CA LYS A 143 -26.49 31.76 27.29
C LYS A 143 -26.22 32.94 28.23
N ASN A 144 -24.96 33.33 28.41
CA ASN A 144 -24.60 34.48 29.24
C ASN A 144 -25.09 35.81 28.64
N LEU A 145 -24.95 36.00 27.33
CA LEU A 145 -25.50 37.15 26.62
C LEU A 145 -27.02 37.21 26.75
N HIS A 146 -27.70 36.06 26.64
CA HIS A 146 -29.15 36.00 26.78
C HIS A 146 -29.59 36.34 28.21
N LYS A 147 -28.93 35.80 29.24
CA LYS A 147 -29.19 36.16 30.65
C LYS A 147 -28.94 37.63 30.92
N PHE A 148 -27.87 38.19 30.37
CA PHE A 148 -27.54 39.62 30.52
C PHE A 148 -28.62 40.51 29.88
N LYS A 149 -29.09 40.16 28.67
CA LYS A 149 -30.20 40.86 28.00
C LYS A 149 -31.53 40.70 28.74
N GLN A 150 -31.76 39.57 29.41
CA GLN A 150 -32.97 39.32 30.17
C GLN A 150 -32.98 40.13 31.47
N GLN A 151 -31.87 40.16 32.21
CA GLN A 151 -31.72 40.97 33.43
C GLN A 151 -31.88 42.48 33.16
N GLN A 152 -31.39 42.97 32.03
CA GLN A 152 -31.62 44.36 31.63
C GLN A 152 -33.08 44.68 31.26
N LYS A 153 -33.89 43.69 30.88
CA LYS A 153 -35.31 43.88 30.57
C LYS A 153 -36.21 43.81 31.80
N THR A 154 -35.82 43.08 32.85
CA THR A 154 -36.61 42.91 34.09
C THR A 154 -36.27 43.92 35.20
N GLY A 155 -35.23 44.75 35.01
CA GLY A 155 -34.81 45.78 35.97
C GLY A 155 -35.42 47.17 35.76
N LYS A 156 -36.50 47.28 34.99
CA LYS A 156 -37.36 48.49 34.86
C LYS A 156 -38.75 48.16 35.37
#